data_AF-A0A1A9NBJ5-F1
#
_entry.id   AF-A0A1A9NBJ5-F1
#
_cell.length_a   1.000
_cell.length_b   1.000
_cell.length_c   1.000
_cell.angle_alpha   90.00
_cell.angle_beta   90.00
_cell.angle_gamma   90.00
#
_symmetry.space_group_name_H-M   'P 1'
#
loop_
_entity.id
_entity.type
_entity.pdbx_description
1 polymer ?
#
loop_
_entity_poly.entity_id
_entity_poly.type
_entity_poly.pdbx_seq_one_letter_code
_entity_poly.pdbx_strand_id
1 'polypeptide(L)'
;MRSSYHAPVVLIFRERILDHTFRLFPFDTGAFKGKRYDTWLHKGMELESFEYPGKEGNEGKHVTAFYGGNHRYWNGEGIAIGNISGEYEVEAVRDMISDKNMNVADDRRLVVELLVKDDIPLTADYLEAIYVPSSIKDAEFLKIFEKDVNVSVYTYPANGMKPAIEYQALLEHFLSEFHEDMGAL
;
A
#
# COMPACT_ATOMS: atom_id res chain seq x y z
N MET A 1 -0.38 -20.83 -26.11
CA MET A 1 -1.01 -19.96 -25.10
C MET A 1 -0.27 -18.64 -25.09
N ARG A 2 -0.92 -17.52 -25.40
CA ARG A 2 -0.32 -16.20 -25.13
C ARG A 2 -0.38 -16.02 -23.62
N SER A 3 0.75 -16.01 -22.93
CA SER A 3 0.78 -15.57 -21.54
C SER A 3 0.21 -14.16 -21.53
N SER A 4 -0.86 -13.95 -20.77
CA SER A 4 -1.36 -12.61 -20.53
C SER A 4 -0.21 -11.79 -19.96
N TYR A 5 0.08 -10.69 -20.63
CA TYR A 5 0.99 -9.68 -20.14
C TYR A 5 0.39 -9.08 -18.88
N HIS A 6 1.14 -9.11 -17.77
CA HIS A 6 0.69 -8.65 -16.45
C HIS A 6 1.61 -7.56 -15.91
N ALA A 7 1.84 -6.51 -16.70
CA ALA A 7 2.43 -5.31 -16.14
C ALA A 7 1.37 -4.57 -15.30
N PRO A 8 1.69 -4.14 -14.07
CA PRO A 8 0.72 -3.54 -13.16
C PRO A 8 0.17 -2.20 -13.65
N VAL A 9 -1.00 -1.82 -13.15
CA VAL A 9 -1.50 -0.44 -13.22
C VAL A 9 -1.58 0.05 -11.80
N VAL A 10 -1.06 1.24 -11.53
CA VAL A 10 -1.11 1.85 -10.20
C VAL A 10 -2.10 2.99 -10.24
N LEU A 11 -3.06 2.97 -9.31
CA LEU A 11 -4.00 4.05 -9.06
C LEU A 11 -3.54 4.80 -7.81
N ILE A 12 -3.36 6.10 -7.92
CA ILE A 12 -3.02 6.96 -6.79
C ILE A 12 -4.29 7.68 -6.37
N PHE A 13 -4.81 7.34 -5.19
CA PHE A 13 -6.02 7.93 -4.65
C PHE A 13 -5.73 9.19 -3.84
N ARG A 14 -6.67 10.14 -3.85
CA ARG A 14 -6.75 11.26 -2.92
C ARG A 14 -7.17 10.77 -1.54
N GLU A 15 -6.85 11.53 -0.49
CA GLU A 15 -7.25 11.21 0.90
C GLU A 15 -8.76 11.02 1.08
N ARG A 16 -9.59 11.58 0.20
CA ARG A 16 -11.04 11.38 0.19
C ARG A 16 -11.47 9.91 0.10
N ILE A 17 -10.58 9.01 -0.33
CA ILE A 17 -10.77 7.57 -0.25
C ILE A 17 -11.08 7.10 1.18
N LEU A 18 -10.52 7.77 2.18
CA LEU A 18 -10.67 7.44 3.60
C LEU A 18 -12.11 7.61 4.11
N ASP A 19 -12.93 8.43 3.44
CA ASP A 19 -14.36 8.58 3.75
C ASP A 19 -15.13 7.25 3.61
N HIS A 20 -14.61 6.35 2.77
CA HIS A 20 -15.17 5.03 2.45
C HIS A 20 -14.51 3.89 3.23
N THR A 21 -13.40 4.16 3.90
CA THR A 21 -12.71 3.17 4.73
C THR A 21 -13.55 2.87 5.95
N PHE A 22 -13.81 1.58 6.20
CA PHE A 22 -14.53 1.13 7.39
C PHE A 22 -13.63 0.38 8.37
N ARG A 23 -12.56 -0.26 7.87
CA ARG A 23 -11.55 -0.98 8.67
C ARG A 23 -10.18 -0.76 8.06
N LEU A 24 -9.14 -0.78 8.89
CA LEU A 24 -7.76 -0.89 8.43
C LEU A 24 -6.97 -1.87 9.28
N PHE A 25 -5.88 -2.37 8.71
CA PHE A 25 -4.97 -3.31 9.36
C PHE A 25 -3.51 -2.87 9.16
N PRO A 26 -2.62 -3.18 10.10
CA PRO A 26 -1.21 -2.78 10.04
C PRO A 26 -0.35 -3.66 9.10
N PHE A 27 -0.98 -4.51 8.28
CA PHE A 27 -0.34 -5.42 7.31
C PHE A 27 -1.38 -5.97 6.33
N ASP A 28 -0.94 -6.64 5.26
CA ASP A 28 -1.80 -7.39 4.32
C ASP A 28 -2.53 -8.56 5.04
N THR A 29 -3.85 -8.42 5.23
CA THR A 29 -4.69 -9.45 5.84
C THR A 29 -4.76 -10.75 5.02
N GLY A 30 -4.50 -10.68 3.71
CA GLY A 30 -4.37 -11.86 2.85
C GLY A 30 -3.15 -12.70 3.22
N ALA A 31 -2.00 -12.07 3.43
CA ALA A 31 -0.78 -12.72 3.89
C ALA A 31 -0.90 -13.26 5.32
N PHE A 32 -1.62 -12.56 6.20
CA PHE A 32 -1.98 -13.06 7.53
C PHE A 32 -2.74 -14.39 7.43
N LYS A 33 -3.85 -14.43 6.65
CA LYS A 33 -4.65 -15.65 6.44
C LYS A 33 -3.84 -16.77 5.78
N GLY A 34 -2.85 -16.39 4.95
CA GLY A 34 -1.89 -17.28 4.33
C GLY A 34 -0.77 -17.78 5.23
N LYS A 35 -0.78 -17.45 6.54
CA LYS A 35 0.25 -17.84 7.53
C LYS A 35 1.66 -17.36 7.20
N ARG A 36 1.79 -16.29 6.40
CA ARG A 36 3.10 -15.72 6.05
C ARG A 36 3.76 -14.98 7.22
N TYR A 37 2.99 -14.71 8.28
CA TYR A 37 3.42 -13.92 9.42
C TYR A 37 3.60 -14.74 10.71
N ASP A 38 3.54 -16.08 10.64
CA ASP A 38 3.69 -17.00 11.78
C ASP A 38 5.05 -16.84 12.53
N THR A 39 6.04 -16.20 11.91
CA THR A 39 7.32 -15.87 12.54
C THR A 39 7.16 -14.81 13.63
N TRP A 40 6.25 -13.85 13.47
CA TRP A 40 6.03 -12.74 14.41
C TRP A 40 4.75 -12.92 15.24
N LEU A 41 3.78 -13.68 14.73
CA LEU A 41 2.48 -13.83 15.34
C LEU A 41 2.38 -15.10 16.19
N HIS A 42 1.84 -14.97 17.39
CA HIS A 42 1.46 -16.13 18.19
C HIS A 42 0.23 -16.83 17.58
N LYS A 43 0.18 -18.16 17.62
CA LYS A 43 -0.90 -18.97 17.00
C LYS A 43 -2.32 -18.68 17.51
N GLY A 44 -2.44 -18.02 18.67
CA GLY A 44 -3.72 -17.62 19.25
C GLY A 44 -4.11 -16.17 18.98
N MET A 45 -3.31 -15.43 18.21
CA MET A 45 -3.67 -14.08 17.78
C MET A 45 -4.66 -14.16 16.63
N GLU A 46 -5.82 -13.54 16.81
CA GLU A 46 -6.86 -13.44 15.78
C GLU A 46 -6.69 -12.14 15.00
N LEU A 47 -7.05 -12.16 13.71
CA LEU A 47 -6.89 -11.02 12.80
C LEU A 47 -7.59 -9.77 13.34
N GLU A 48 -8.79 -9.94 13.87
CA GLU A 48 -9.65 -8.89 14.43
C GLU A 48 -8.97 -8.12 15.58
N SER A 49 -7.96 -8.71 16.22
CA SER A 49 -7.20 -8.05 17.30
C SER A 49 -6.29 -6.93 16.78
N PHE A 50 -6.00 -6.93 15.47
CA PHE A 50 -5.16 -5.92 14.80
C PHE A 50 -5.97 -4.85 14.05
N GLU A 51 -7.30 -4.91 14.12
CA GLU A 51 -8.17 -3.99 13.41
C GLU A 51 -8.14 -2.59 14.02
N TYR A 52 -8.03 -1.56 13.18
CA TYR A 52 -8.40 -0.20 13.55
C TYR A 52 -9.67 0.27 12.83
N PRO A 53 -10.50 1.10 13.48
CA PRO A 53 -11.67 1.67 12.83
C PRO A 53 -11.26 2.69 11.75
N GLY A 54 -11.97 2.68 10.62
CA GLY A 54 -11.58 3.41 9.40
C GLY A 54 -11.78 4.93 9.36
N LYS A 55 -12.40 5.56 10.38
CA LYS A 55 -12.90 6.96 10.27
C LYS A 55 -12.32 7.95 11.28
N GLU A 56 -11.08 7.74 11.73
CA GLU A 56 -10.51 8.52 12.84
C GLU A 56 -9.05 8.96 12.63
N GLY A 57 -8.56 8.95 11.39
CA GLY A 57 -7.16 9.25 11.08
C GLY A 57 -6.20 8.19 11.62
N ASN A 58 -6.67 6.95 11.75
CA ASN A 58 -5.93 5.88 12.43
C ASN A 58 -4.77 5.36 11.56
N GLU A 59 -4.87 5.48 10.24
CA GLU A 59 -3.77 5.27 9.31
C GLU A 59 -2.61 6.24 9.61
N GLY A 60 -2.89 7.55 9.76
CA GLY A 60 -1.87 8.53 10.14
C GLY A 60 -1.31 8.32 11.54
N LYS A 61 -2.16 7.93 12.51
CA LYS A 61 -1.70 7.58 13.88
C LYS A 61 -0.82 6.34 13.87
N HIS A 62 -1.16 5.32 13.09
CA HIS A 62 -0.33 4.12 12.95
C HIS A 62 1.04 4.48 12.38
N VAL A 63 1.07 5.21 11.26
CA VAL A 63 2.31 5.72 10.64
C VAL A 63 3.15 6.52 11.65
N THR A 64 2.51 7.42 12.40
CA THR A 64 3.21 8.23 13.41
C THR A 64 3.74 7.37 14.56
N ALA A 65 2.95 6.43 15.07
CA ALA A 65 3.31 5.61 16.23
C ALA A 65 4.44 4.62 15.93
N PHE A 66 4.44 4.00 14.75
CA PHE A 66 5.40 2.96 14.39
C PHE A 66 6.58 3.45 13.55
N TYR A 67 6.43 4.56 12.82
CA TYR A 67 7.46 5.07 11.91
C TYR A 67 7.87 6.52 12.21
N GLY A 68 7.07 7.26 12.98
CA GLY A 68 7.36 8.66 13.31
C GLY A 68 7.07 9.66 12.18
N GLY A 69 6.60 9.20 11.02
CA GLY A 69 6.21 10.04 9.89
C GLY A 69 6.29 9.33 8.53
N ASN A 70 5.79 10.02 7.50
CA ASN A 70 5.61 9.47 6.16
C ASN A 70 6.92 9.00 5.52
N HIS A 71 8.00 9.80 5.61
CA HIS A 71 9.29 9.45 5.03
C HIS A 71 9.84 8.12 5.57
N ARG A 72 9.70 7.88 6.88
CA ARG A 72 10.14 6.62 7.48
C ARG A 72 9.22 5.46 7.15
N TYR A 73 7.92 5.71 7.07
CA TYR A 73 6.95 4.71 6.62
C TYR A 73 7.23 4.23 5.20
N TRP A 74 7.45 5.18 4.28
CA TRP A 74 7.78 4.90 2.88
C TRP A 74 9.02 3.99 2.75
N ASN A 75 10.03 4.23 3.58
CA ASN A 75 11.27 3.46 3.58
C ASN A 75 11.23 2.20 4.45
N GLY A 76 10.08 1.87 5.08
CA GLY A 76 9.97 0.72 5.98
C GLY A 76 10.80 0.84 7.27
N GLU A 77 11.12 2.06 7.68
CA GLU A 77 12.02 2.35 8.80
C GLU A 77 11.25 2.58 10.11
N GLY A 78 10.96 1.48 10.82
CA GLY A 78 10.31 1.56 12.13
C GLY A 78 11.11 2.33 13.19
N ILE A 79 10.41 2.86 14.19
CA ILE A 79 11.00 3.51 15.37
C ILE A 79 11.02 2.57 16.57
N ALA A 80 11.90 2.87 17.52
CA ALA A 80 11.87 2.19 18.81
C ALA A 80 10.64 2.64 19.60
N ILE A 81 9.78 1.68 19.96
CA ILE A 81 8.61 1.89 20.80
C ILE A 81 8.90 1.31 22.18
N GLY A 82 8.85 2.16 23.22
CA GLY A 82 9.05 1.77 24.62
C GLY A 82 7.72 1.50 25.33
N ASN A 83 7.79 0.81 26.47
CA ASN A 83 6.66 0.61 27.41
C ASN A 83 5.42 -0.11 26.82
N ILE A 84 5.61 -1.04 25.90
CA ILE A 84 4.52 -1.84 25.31
C ILE A 84 4.44 -3.27 25.87
N SER A 85 5.07 -3.53 27.02
CA SER A 85 5.10 -4.86 27.61
C SER A 85 3.70 -5.33 27.98
N GLY A 86 3.30 -6.49 27.45
CA GLY A 86 1.96 -7.06 27.64
C GLY A 86 0.93 -6.61 26.59
N GLU A 87 1.28 -5.68 25.71
CA GLU A 87 0.48 -5.28 24.54
C GLU A 87 0.89 -6.14 23.33
N TYR A 88 0.52 -7.42 23.37
CA TYR A 88 1.07 -8.45 22.48
C TYR A 88 0.91 -8.14 20.99
N GLU A 89 -0.22 -7.54 20.59
CA GLU A 89 -0.48 -7.12 19.21
C GLU A 89 0.47 -5.99 18.77
N VAL A 90 0.72 -5.03 19.67
CA VAL A 90 1.65 -3.91 19.43
C VAL A 90 3.08 -4.43 19.33
N GLU A 91 3.46 -5.35 20.21
CA GLU A 91 4.76 -6.03 20.18
C GLU A 91 4.95 -6.79 18.86
N ALA A 92 3.94 -7.54 18.41
CA ALA A 92 4.01 -8.30 17.18
C ALA A 92 4.18 -7.40 15.94
N VAL A 93 3.44 -6.28 15.86
CA VAL A 93 3.60 -5.31 14.78
C VAL A 93 4.98 -4.65 14.83
N ARG A 94 5.45 -4.25 16.01
CA ARG A 94 6.82 -3.71 16.19
C ARG A 94 7.87 -4.71 15.69
N ASP A 95 7.75 -5.97 16.08
CA ASP A 95 8.71 -7.01 15.73
C ASP A 95 8.70 -7.31 14.23
N MET A 96 7.51 -7.33 13.63
CA MET A 96 7.33 -7.46 12.19
C MET A 96 8.01 -6.33 11.41
N ILE A 97 7.86 -5.07 11.87
CA ILE A 97 8.47 -3.89 11.25
C ILE A 97 9.99 -3.88 11.46
N SER A 98 10.47 -4.29 12.64
CA SER A 98 11.88 -4.18 13.02
C SER A 98 12.75 -5.30 12.44
N ASP A 99 12.16 -6.42 12.04
CA ASP A 99 12.90 -7.57 11.52
C ASP A 99 13.40 -7.31 10.09
N LYS A 100 14.71 -7.15 9.92
CA LYS A 100 15.36 -6.88 8.62
C LYS A 100 15.69 -8.14 7.81
N ASN A 101 15.23 -9.32 8.23
CA ASN A 101 15.54 -10.57 7.55
C ASN A 101 14.73 -10.74 6.25
N MET A 102 15.31 -10.28 5.14
CA MET A 102 14.68 -10.35 3.81
C MET A 102 14.49 -11.77 3.25
N ASN A 103 15.07 -12.81 3.87
CA ASN A 103 14.91 -14.18 3.37
C ASN A 103 13.55 -14.79 3.72
N VAL A 104 12.85 -14.23 4.71
CA VAL A 104 11.58 -14.74 5.23
C VAL A 104 10.45 -13.71 5.07
N ALA A 105 10.82 -12.44 4.92
CA ALA A 105 9.91 -11.31 4.93
C ALA A 105 9.41 -10.92 3.53
N ASP A 106 8.09 -10.79 3.41
CA ASP A 106 7.40 -10.17 2.29
C ASP A 106 7.10 -8.71 2.65
N ASP A 107 7.48 -7.74 1.80
CA ASP A 107 7.34 -6.30 2.07
C ASP A 107 5.88 -5.88 2.34
N ARG A 108 4.92 -6.68 1.87
CA ARG A 108 3.49 -6.49 2.17
C ARG A 108 3.15 -6.55 3.66
N ARG A 109 4.09 -6.98 4.52
CA ARG A 109 3.93 -6.90 5.97
C ARG A 109 4.07 -5.47 6.53
N LEU A 110 4.62 -4.55 5.75
CA LEU A 110 4.88 -3.16 6.17
C LEU A 110 3.81 -2.17 5.68
N VAL A 111 2.75 -2.67 5.05
CA VAL A 111 1.70 -1.82 4.47
C VAL A 111 0.54 -1.66 5.45
N VAL A 112 -0.06 -0.47 5.48
CA VAL A 112 -1.39 -0.29 6.06
C VAL A 112 -2.43 -0.72 5.02
N GLU A 113 -3.17 -1.79 5.30
CA GLU A 113 -4.26 -2.24 4.43
C GLU A 113 -5.55 -1.51 4.79
N LEU A 114 -6.19 -0.89 3.78
CA LEU A 114 -7.48 -0.22 3.92
C LEU A 114 -8.59 -1.10 3.33
N LEU A 115 -9.63 -1.37 4.12
CA LEU A 115 -10.85 -1.99 3.63
C LEU A 115 -11.92 -0.93 3.39
N VAL A 116 -12.37 -0.84 2.14
CA VAL A 116 -13.48 0.01 1.71
C VAL A 116 -14.73 -0.85 1.51
N LYS A 117 -15.90 -0.31 1.88
CA LYS A 117 -17.17 -1.06 1.80
C LYS A 117 -17.94 -0.77 0.52
N ASP A 118 -17.82 0.46 0.04
CA ASP A 118 -18.60 0.99 -1.07
C ASP A 118 -17.73 1.06 -2.33
N ASP A 119 -18.38 0.99 -3.48
CA ASP A 119 -17.71 1.20 -4.77
C ASP A 119 -17.13 2.62 -4.80
N ILE A 120 -15.83 2.71 -5.09
CA ILE A 120 -15.14 4.00 -5.19
C ILE A 120 -15.30 4.52 -6.63
N PRO A 121 -15.96 5.67 -6.83
CA PRO A 121 -16.05 6.27 -8.15
C PRO A 121 -14.64 6.63 -8.63
N LEU A 122 -14.28 6.17 -9.83
CA LEU A 122 -13.02 6.56 -10.48
C LEU A 122 -13.16 7.94 -11.11
N THR A 123 -13.35 8.95 -10.27
CA THR A 123 -13.49 10.36 -10.63
C THR A 123 -12.28 11.16 -10.12
N ALA A 124 -12.05 12.38 -10.64
CA ALA A 124 -10.98 13.26 -10.14
C ALA A 124 -11.13 13.65 -8.65
N ASP A 125 -12.31 13.47 -8.07
CA ASP A 125 -12.55 13.66 -6.63
C ASP A 125 -11.85 12.61 -5.76
N TYR A 126 -11.62 11.41 -6.29
CA TYR A 126 -11.02 10.28 -5.57
C TYR A 126 -9.66 9.87 -6.14
N LEU A 127 -9.44 10.09 -7.43
CA LEU A 127 -8.22 9.67 -8.12
C LEU A 127 -7.34 10.89 -8.39
N GLU A 128 -6.09 10.84 -7.95
CA GLU A 128 -5.07 11.87 -8.19
C GLU A 128 -4.35 11.61 -9.52
N ALA A 129 -3.91 10.37 -9.73
CA ALA A 129 -3.12 9.99 -10.88
C ALA A 129 -3.19 8.48 -11.16
N ILE A 130 -2.76 8.10 -12.35
CA ILE A 130 -2.64 6.70 -12.79
C ILE A 130 -1.27 6.49 -13.40
N TYR A 131 -0.58 5.42 -13.02
CA TYR A 131 0.60 4.92 -13.75
C TYR A 131 0.22 3.68 -14.56
N VAL A 132 0.49 3.71 -15.86
CA VAL A 132 0.23 2.60 -16.78
C VAL A 132 1.48 2.16 -17.54
N PRO A 133 1.53 0.89 -18.00
CA PRO A 133 2.53 0.46 -18.96
C PRO A 133 2.50 1.30 -20.23
N SER A 134 3.65 1.75 -20.73
CA SER A 134 3.74 2.51 -21.99
C SER A 134 3.12 1.78 -23.19
N SER A 135 3.08 0.44 -23.13
CA SER A 135 2.47 -0.42 -24.14
C SER A 135 0.95 -0.25 -24.27
N ILE A 136 0.27 0.31 -23.27
CA ILE A 136 -1.18 0.54 -23.28
C ILE A 136 -1.57 2.01 -23.29
N LYS A 137 -0.60 2.94 -23.42
CA LYS A 137 -0.84 4.40 -23.33
C LYS A 137 -1.93 4.91 -24.29
N ASP A 138 -2.04 4.29 -25.47
CA ASP A 138 -2.97 4.72 -26.53
C ASP A 138 -4.33 4.00 -26.44
N ALA A 139 -4.56 3.19 -25.39
CA ALA A 139 -5.80 2.46 -25.22
C ALA A 139 -6.98 3.42 -25.02
N GLU A 140 -8.10 3.17 -25.72
CA GLU A 140 -9.27 4.07 -25.71
C GLU A 140 -9.83 4.32 -24.31
N PHE A 141 -9.78 3.33 -23.42
CA PHE A 141 -10.28 3.50 -22.06
C PHE A 141 -9.45 4.48 -21.22
N LEU A 142 -8.15 4.69 -21.54
CA LEU A 142 -7.32 5.68 -20.84
C LEU A 142 -7.66 7.11 -21.24
N LYS A 143 -8.13 7.31 -22.48
CA LYS A 143 -8.56 8.64 -22.94
C LYS A 143 -9.74 9.17 -22.12
N ILE A 144 -10.57 8.27 -21.56
CA ILE A 144 -11.66 8.64 -20.65
C ILE A 144 -11.07 9.30 -19.39
N PHE A 145 -10.00 8.74 -18.84
CA PHE A 145 -9.36 9.30 -17.64
C PHE A 145 -8.72 10.66 -17.89
N GLU A 146 -8.04 10.83 -19.03
CA GLU A 146 -7.39 12.10 -19.36
C GLU A 146 -8.40 13.21 -19.72
N LYS A 147 -9.45 12.88 -20.49
CA LYS A 147 -10.34 13.89 -21.07
C LYS A 147 -11.61 14.13 -20.26
N ASP A 148 -12.22 13.05 -19.79
CA ASP A 148 -13.56 13.12 -19.18
C ASP A 148 -13.45 13.16 -17.66
N VAL A 149 -12.52 12.39 -17.09
CA VAL A 149 -12.28 12.37 -15.64
C VAL A 149 -11.32 13.48 -15.21
N ASN A 150 -10.43 13.93 -16.11
CA ASN A 150 -9.38 14.93 -15.84
C ASN A 150 -8.39 14.46 -14.77
N VAL A 151 -7.86 13.25 -14.92
CA VAL A 151 -6.82 12.65 -14.08
C VAL A 151 -5.51 12.53 -14.85
N SER A 152 -4.39 12.81 -14.18
CA SER A 152 -3.06 12.69 -14.78
C SER A 152 -2.72 11.22 -15.04
N VAL A 153 -2.46 10.88 -16.30
CA VAL A 153 -2.02 9.54 -16.70
C VAL A 153 -0.52 9.57 -17.02
N TYR A 154 0.26 8.89 -16.19
CA TYR A 154 1.68 8.70 -16.36
C TYR A 154 1.95 7.32 -16.97
N THR A 155 3.08 7.20 -17.67
CA THR A 155 3.48 5.93 -18.27
C THR A 155 4.85 5.49 -17.78
N TYR A 156 5.04 4.19 -17.63
CA TYR A 156 6.34 3.61 -17.33
C TYR A 156 6.75 2.57 -18.40
N PRO A 157 8.05 2.39 -18.66
CA PRO A 157 8.52 1.40 -19.63
C PRO A 157 8.24 -0.01 -19.12
N ALA A 158 7.60 -0.82 -19.95
CA ALA A 158 7.29 -2.20 -19.60
C ALA A 158 7.56 -3.16 -20.77
N ASN A 159 8.09 -4.33 -20.43
CA ASN A 159 8.50 -5.39 -21.35
C ASN A 159 7.56 -6.61 -21.22
N GLY A 160 7.01 -7.04 -22.35
CA GLY A 160 6.12 -8.19 -22.49
C GLY A 160 6.56 -9.48 -21.80
N MET A 161 7.87 -9.66 -21.59
CA MET A 161 8.47 -10.89 -21.08
C MET A 161 8.76 -10.88 -19.58
N LYS A 162 8.60 -9.74 -18.90
CA LYS A 162 8.92 -9.61 -17.48
C LYS A 162 7.67 -9.82 -16.60
N PRO A 163 7.77 -10.55 -15.49
CA PRO A 163 6.69 -10.68 -14.51
C PRO A 163 6.44 -9.35 -13.77
N ALA A 164 5.26 -9.21 -13.16
CA ALA A 164 4.85 -7.99 -12.43
C ALA A 164 5.87 -7.54 -11.37
N ILE A 165 6.46 -8.48 -10.65
CA ILE A 165 7.43 -8.22 -9.58
C ILE A 165 8.68 -7.48 -10.05
N GLU A 166 9.08 -7.63 -11.32
CA GLU A 166 10.24 -6.91 -11.87
C GLU A 166 10.00 -5.41 -12.06
N TYR A 167 8.75 -4.94 -11.90
CA TYR A 167 8.41 -3.52 -11.99
C TYR A 167 8.29 -2.83 -10.64
N GLN A 168 8.33 -3.58 -9.53
CA GLN A 168 8.06 -3.04 -8.20
C GLN A 168 8.99 -1.87 -7.88
N ALA A 169 10.32 -2.08 -7.91
CA ALA A 169 11.29 -1.03 -7.60
C ALA A 169 11.21 0.20 -8.53
N LEU A 170 10.87 -0.01 -9.81
CA LEU A 170 10.68 1.09 -10.76
C LEU A 170 9.45 1.93 -10.40
N LEU A 171 8.34 1.27 -10.07
CA LEU A 171 7.10 1.95 -9.70
C LEU A 171 7.23 2.63 -8.34
N GLU A 172 7.85 1.99 -7.36
CA GLU A 172 8.16 2.61 -6.08
C GLU A 172 9.01 3.88 -6.26
N HIS A 173 10.02 3.85 -7.13
CA HIS A 173 10.78 5.06 -7.44
C HIS A 173 9.91 6.19 -8.00
N PHE A 174 9.08 5.93 -9.01
CA PHE A 174 8.19 6.94 -9.58
C PHE A 174 7.12 7.45 -8.62
N LEU A 175 6.61 6.57 -7.75
CA LEU A 175 5.66 6.96 -6.72
C LEU A 175 6.33 7.81 -5.63
N SER A 176 7.59 7.54 -5.30
CA SER A 176 8.38 8.37 -4.38
C SER A 176 8.53 9.78 -4.90
N GLU A 177 8.99 9.94 -6.15
CA GLU A 177 9.12 11.26 -6.80
C GLU A 177 7.77 11.99 -6.86
N PHE A 178 6.70 11.27 -7.22
CA PHE A 178 5.35 11.83 -7.25
C PHE A 178 4.91 12.35 -5.87
N HIS A 179 5.17 11.61 -4.80
CA HIS A 179 4.79 12.03 -3.45
C HIS A 179 5.69 13.15 -2.89
N GLU A 180 6.96 13.21 -3.26
CA GLU A 180 7.86 14.34 -2.95
C GLU A 180 7.38 15.64 -3.63
N ASP A 181 7.03 15.57 -4.92
CA ASP A 181 6.51 16.73 -5.67
C ASP A 181 5.19 17.27 -5.08
N MET A 182 4.39 16.37 -4.50
CA MET A 182 3.14 16.71 -3.79
C MET A 182 3.36 17.21 -2.36
N GLY A 183 4.59 17.14 -1.83
CA GLY A 183 4.92 17.49 -0.44
C GLY A 183 4.38 16.50 0.60
N ALA A 184 4.12 15.25 0.21
CA ALA A 184 3.62 14.18 1.08
C ALA A 184 4.75 13.34 1.73
N LEU A 185 5.94 13.32 1.11
CA LEU A 185 7.18 12.75 1.62
C LEU A 185 8.21 13.85 1.86
#